data_AF-A0A815IP04-F1
#
_entry.id   AF-A0A815IP04-F1
#
_cell.length_a   1.000
_cell.length_b   1.000
_cell.length_c   1.000
_cell.angle_alpha   90.00
_cell.angle_beta   90.00
_cell.angle_gamma   90.00
#
_symmetry.space_group_name_H-M   'P 1'
#
loop_
_entity.id
_entity.type
_entity.pdbx_description
1 polymer ?
#
loop_
_entity_poly.entity_id
_entity_poly.type
_entity_poly.pdbx_seq_one_letter_code
_entity_poly.pdbx_strand_id
1 'polypeptide(L)'
;MNRNDIEKLFRECDRKGKGYLDREDIKVASIRLYGLKMDKYKIERLLSNIPDRIHPGLTLEQFVDFVHSYKHQIDREDENRETFLIFDRTCKGFLNKDDFLHAFERMNIKMNPEVIDSAFKQLDVDGDGRVSYRDFDIMMNYVADE
;
A
#
# COMPACT_ATOMS: atom_id res chain seq x y z
N MET A 1 -7.18 10.74 -10.85
CA MET A 1 -7.34 12.20 -10.74
C MET A 1 -6.64 12.85 -11.92
N ASN A 2 -7.19 13.90 -12.53
CA ASN A 2 -6.52 14.58 -13.65
C ASN A 2 -5.48 15.59 -13.13
N ARG A 3 -4.55 16.00 -14.00
CA ARG A 3 -3.46 16.91 -13.62
C ARG A 3 -3.94 18.27 -13.11
N ASN A 4 -4.99 18.85 -13.70
CA ASN A 4 -5.52 20.16 -13.30
C ASN A 4 -6.03 20.18 -11.86
N ASP A 5 -6.67 19.09 -11.42
CA ASP A 5 -7.13 18.94 -10.04
C ASP A 5 -5.94 18.84 -9.07
N ILE A 6 -4.87 18.15 -9.47
CA ILE A 6 -3.64 18.02 -8.68
C ILE A 6 -2.96 19.39 -8.54
N GLU A 7 -2.85 20.15 -9.63
CA GLU A 7 -2.25 21.49 -9.63
C GLU A 7 -3.03 22.48 -8.78
N LYS A 8 -4.36 22.39 -8.79
CA LYS A 8 -5.22 23.21 -7.93
C LYS A 8 -4.98 22.87 -6.46
N LEU A 9 -5.00 21.58 -6.12
CA LEU A 9 -4.73 21.15 -4.75
C LEU A 9 -3.33 21.56 -4.29
N PHE A 10 -2.31 21.40 -5.14
CA PHE A 10 -0.95 21.82 -4.85
C PHE A 10 -0.92 23.30 -4.47
N ARG A 11 -1.56 24.18 -5.26
CA ARG A 11 -1.62 25.62 -4.95
C ARG A 11 -2.36 25.93 -3.65
N GLU A 12 -3.42 25.19 -3.33
CA GLU A 12 -4.13 25.34 -2.07
C GLU A 12 -3.30 24.87 -0.85
N CYS A 13 -2.44 23.88 -1.05
CA CYS A 13 -1.56 23.34 -0.02
C CYS A 13 -0.23 24.10 0.10
N ASP A 14 0.29 24.70 -0.97
CA ASP A 14 1.52 25.51 -0.98
C ASP A 14 1.30 26.85 -0.29
N ARG A 15 1.24 26.80 1.04
CA ARG A 15 1.07 27.98 1.87
C ARG A 15 2.25 28.91 1.66
N LYS A 16 1.94 30.16 1.31
CA LYS A 16 2.90 31.25 1.03
C LYS A 16 3.56 31.18 -0.36
N GLY A 17 3.13 30.29 -1.25
CA GLY A 17 3.62 30.25 -2.63
C GLY A 17 5.11 29.93 -2.73
N LYS A 18 5.56 28.95 -1.96
CA LYS A 18 6.97 28.55 -1.88
C LYS A 18 7.43 27.84 -3.16
N GLY A 19 6.49 27.35 -3.96
CA GLY A 19 6.75 26.51 -5.13
C GLY A 19 7.01 25.05 -4.79
N TYR A 20 6.86 24.65 -3.52
CA TYR A 20 7.01 23.28 -3.05
C TYR A 20 6.11 22.99 -1.84
N LEU A 21 5.71 21.72 -1.68
CA LEU A 21 4.99 21.23 -0.51
C LEU A 21 5.96 20.63 0.49
N ASP A 22 6.06 21.24 1.66
CA ASP A 22 6.84 20.66 2.76
C ASP A 22 6.09 19.51 3.44
N ARG A 23 6.71 18.91 4.45
CA ARG A 23 6.16 17.77 5.17
C ARG A 23 4.78 18.01 5.77
N GLU A 24 4.46 19.22 6.22
CA GLU A 24 3.12 19.50 6.76
C GLU A 24 2.10 19.70 5.61
N ASP A 25 2.51 20.35 4.53
CA ASP A 25 1.64 20.51 3.35
C ASP A 25 1.29 19.16 2.71
N ILE A 26 2.26 18.23 2.63
CA ILE A 26 2.05 16.87 2.12
C ILE A 26 1.05 16.08 2.99
N LYS A 27 1.08 16.26 4.33
CA LYS A 27 0.07 15.65 5.21
C LYS A 27 -1.32 16.19 4.92
N VAL A 28 -1.45 17.51 4.76
CA VAL A 28 -2.74 18.12 4.43
C VAL A 28 -3.22 17.64 3.06
N ALA A 29 -2.33 17.60 2.07
CA ALA A 29 -2.66 17.16 0.72
C ALA A 29 -3.10 15.69 0.68
N SER A 30 -2.41 14.80 1.39
CA SER A 30 -2.80 13.37 1.47
C SER A 30 -4.16 13.16 2.14
N ILE A 31 -4.47 13.91 3.20
CA ILE A 31 -5.79 13.87 3.83
C ILE A 31 -6.86 14.35 2.86
N ARG A 32 -6.60 15.40 2.07
CA ARG A 32 -7.58 15.94 1.12
C ARG A 32 -7.77 15.05 -0.11
N LEU A 33 -6.74 14.35 -0.55
CA LEU A 33 -6.80 13.45 -1.70
C LEU A 33 -7.45 12.11 -1.38
N TYR A 34 -7.04 11.52 -0.26
CA TYR A 34 -7.29 10.11 0.03
C TYR A 34 -8.08 9.91 1.32
N GLY A 35 -8.32 10.96 2.10
CA GLY A 35 -8.89 10.82 3.45
C GLY A 35 -7.92 10.19 4.45
N LEU A 36 -6.66 9.98 4.06
CA LEU A 36 -5.66 9.27 4.85
C LEU A 36 -4.59 10.24 5.36
N LYS A 37 -4.26 10.10 6.64
CA LYS A 37 -3.12 10.81 7.23
C LYS A 37 -1.87 9.96 7.08
N MET A 38 -0.95 10.39 6.23
CA MET A 38 0.37 9.77 6.16
C MET A 38 1.16 10.00 7.45
N ASP A 39 1.83 8.95 7.92
CA ASP A 39 2.72 9.04 9.07
C ASP A 39 4.05 9.73 8.72
N LYS A 40 4.84 10.05 9.75
CA LYS A 40 6.14 10.70 9.60
C LYS A 40 7.06 9.89 8.70
N TYR A 41 7.22 8.61 8.99
CA TYR A 41 8.20 7.75 8.35
C TYR A 41 7.88 7.55 6.87
N LYS A 42 6.60 7.34 6.51
CA LYS A 42 6.17 7.23 5.10
C LYS A 42 6.54 8.50 4.32
N ILE A 43 6.31 9.69 4.88
CA ILE A 43 6.68 10.96 4.23
C ILE A 43 8.20 11.11 4.09
N GLU A 44 8.98 10.82 5.14
CA GLU A 44 10.44 10.92 5.08
C GLU A 44 11.04 9.96 4.05
N ARG A 45 10.51 8.74 3.95
CA ARG A 45 10.90 7.76 2.94
C ARG A 45 10.61 8.26 1.53
N LEU A 46 9.42 8.82 1.31
CA LEU A 46 9.04 9.43 0.04
C LEU A 46 9.98 10.58 -0.34
N LEU A 47 10.27 11.48 0.60
CA LEU A 47 11.18 12.62 0.37
C LEU A 47 12.64 12.20 0.17
N SER A 48 13.05 11.05 0.68
CA SER A 48 14.42 10.52 0.55
C SER A 48 14.65 9.82 -0.79
N ASN A 49 13.60 9.29 -1.42
CA ASN A 49 13.68 8.59 -2.71
C ASN A 49 13.67 9.55 -3.91
N ILE A 50 13.61 10.87 -3.67
CA ILE A 50 13.54 11.85 -4.76
C ILE A 50 14.96 12.23 -5.20
N PRO A 51 15.31 11.97 -6.47
CA PRO A 51 16.60 12.38 -7.00
C PRO A 51 16.71 13.91 -7.03
N ASP A 52 17.91 14.41 -6.72
CA ASP A 52 18.27 15.83 -6.80
C ASP A 52 17.31 16.77 -6.07
N ARG A 53 17.08 16.48 -4.78
CA ARG A 53 16.20 17.30 -3.94
C ARG A 53 16.81 18.67 -3.63
N ILE A 54 16.41 19.69 -4.40
CA ILE A 54 16.85 21.10 -4.25
C ILE A 54 16.08 21.82 -3.11
N HIS A 55 14.86 21.39 -2.80
CA HIS A 55 13.98 22.02 -1.81
C HIS A 55 13.64 21.07 -0.66
N PRO A 56 13.22 21.56 0.53
CA PRO A 56 12.88 20.67 1.65
C PRO A 56 11.56 19.90 1.46
N GLY A 57 10.94 19.98 0.28
CA GLY A 57 9.64 19.40 -0.04
C GLY A 57 9.50 19.07 -1.52
N LEU A 58 8.27 18.76 -1.96
CA LEU A 58 7.95 18.34 -3.32
C LEU A 58 7.60 19.52 -4.21
N THR A 59 8.24 19.65 -5.38
CA THR A 59 7.74 20.54 -6.44
C THR A 59 6.44 20.01 -7.02
N LEU A 60 5.77 20.82 -7.85
CA LEU A 60 4.52 20.40 -8.50
C LEU A 60 4.69 19.12 -9.33
N GLU A 61 5.71 19.04 -10.17
CA GLU A 61 5.95 17.84 -11.00
C GLU A 61 6.17 16.60 -10.10
N GLN A 62 7.02 16.73 -9.07
CA GLN A 62 7.28 15.64 -8.12
C GLN A 62 6.01 15.26 -7.33
N PHE A 63 5.15 16.22 -7.04
CA PHE A 63 3.88 15.97 -6.37
C PHE A 63 2.88 15.25 -7.29
N VAL A 64 2.83 15.57 -8.58
CA VAL A 64 2.01 14.85 -9.56
C VAL A 64 2.44 13.39 -9.63
N ASP A 65 3.73 13.12 -9.78
CA ASP A 65 4.27 11.75 -9.80
C ASP A 65 4.00 11.00 -8.49
N PHE A 66 4.14 11.69 -7.36
CA PHE A 66 3.78 11.17 -6.04
C PHE A 66 2.30 10.79 -5.97
N VAL A 67 1.38 11.65 -6.40
CA VAL A 67 -0.06 11.37 -6.35
C VAL A 67 -0.40 10.13 -7.18
N HIS A 68 0.16 10.00 -8.38
CA HIS A 68 -0.09 8.83 -9.22
C HIS A 68 0.48 7.55 -8.60
N SER A 69 1.75 7.55 -8.19
CA SER A 69 2.39 6.38 -7.59
C SER A 69 1.76 5.96 -6.26
N TYR A 70 1.38 6.92 -5.42
CA TYR A 70 0.76 6.64 -4.13
C TYR A 70 -0.66 6.10 -4.27
N LYS A 71 -1.43 6.56 -5.28
CA LYS A 71 -2.73 5.97 -5.59
C LYS A 71 -2.60 4.49 -5.93
N HIS A 72 -1.62 4.12 -6.75
CA HIS A 72 -1.36 2.71 -7.06
C HIS A 72 -0.96 1.89 -5.83
N GLN A 73 -0.24 2.49 -4.87
CA GLN A 73 0.08 1.80 -3.61
C GLN A 73 -1.15 1.59 -2.74
N ILE A 74 -2.01 2.62 -2.58
CA ILE A 74 -3.27 2.48 -1.82
C ILE A 74 -4.17 1.44 -2.46
N ASP A 75 -4.39 1.52 -3.78
CA ASP A 75 -5.26 0.57 -4.48
C ASP A 75 -4.73 -0.88 -4.28
N ARG A 76 -3.41 -1.09 -4.29
CA ARG A 76 -2.79 -2.41 -4.03
C ARG A 76 -2.89 -2.86 -2.57
N GLU A 77 -2.65 -1.96 -1.61
CA GLU A 77 -2.82 -2.21 -0.16
C GLU A 77 -4.29 -2.60 0.13
N ASP A 78 -5.26 -1.91 -0.50
CA ASP A 78 -6.69 -2.22 -0.37
C ASP A 78 -7.04 -3.56 -1.03
N GLU A 79 -6.53 -3.87 -2.23
CA GLU A 79 -6.73 -5.18 -2.89
C GLU A 79 -6.18 -6.35 -2.06
N ASN A 80 -4.97 -6.21 -1.49
CA ASN A 80 -4.38 -7.21 -0.61
C ASN A 80 -5.25 -7.42 0.64
N ARG A 81 -5.75 -6.33 1.22
CA ARG A 81 -6.62 -6.38 2.39
C ARG A 81 -7.98 -7.00 2.08
N GLU A 82 -8.61 -6.65 0.97
CA GLU A 82 -9.85 -7.27 0.54
C GLU A 82 -9.67 -8.77 0.28
N THR A 83 -8.58 -9.16 -0.37
CA THR A 83 -8.24 -10.56 -0.60
C THR A 83 -8.05 -11.32 0.71
N PHE A 84 -7.32 -10.75 1.66
CA PHE A 84 -7.14 -11.33 2.99
C PHE A 84 -8.49 -11.51 3.73
N LEU A 85 -9.38 -10.52 3.65
CA LEU A 85 -10.71 -10.61 4.27
C LEU A 85 -11.63 -11.64 3.59
N ILE A 86 -11.49 -11.85 2.28
CA ILE A 86 -12.20 -12.93 1.57
C ILE A 86 -11.75 -14.30 2.10
N PHE A 87 -10.48 -14.42 2.44
CA PHE A 87 -9.89 -15.65 2.96
C PHE A 87 -10.21 -15.87 4.45
N ASP A 88 -10.19 -14.82 5.28
CA ASP A 88 -10.48 -14.90 6.72
C ASP A 88 -12.00 -14.91 6.98
N ARG A 89 -12.67 -16.00 6.57
CA ARG A 89 -14.13 -16.16 6.64
C ARG A 89 -14.73 -15.95 8.03
N THR A 90 -13.95 -16.24 9.06
CA THR A 90 -14.38 -16.16 10.47
C THR A 90 -13.88 -14.90 11.16
N CYS A 91 -13.25 -13.97 10.44
CA CYS A 91 -12.70 -12.71 10.96
C CYS A 91 -11.79 -12.92 12.18
N LYS A 92 -10.94 -13.95 12.14
CA LYS A 92 -9.99 -14.30 13.20
C LYS A 92 -8.83 -13.32 13.28
N GLY A 93 -8.57 -12.57 12.21
CA GLY A 93 -7.39 -11.72 12.01
C GLY A 93 -6.16 -12.48 11.53
N PHE A 94 -6.30 -13.76 11.22
CA PHE A 94 -5.25 -14.63 10.69
C PHE A 94 -5.87 -15.76 9.86
N LEU A 95 -5.10 -16.29 8.91
CA LEU A 95 -5.50 -17.42 8.07
C LEU A 95 -4.86 -18.71 8.59
N ASN A 96 -5.66 -19.74 8.79
CA ASN A 96 -5.16 -21.10 8.99
C ASN A 96 -5.17 -21.88 7.66
N LYS A 97 -4.67 -23.12 7.66
CA LYS A 97 -4.61 -23.94 6.45
C LYS A 97 -5.99 -24.20 5.83
N ASP A 98 -7.03 -24.34 6.64
CA ASP A 98 -8.40 -24.59 6.14
C ASP A 98 -8.95 -23.34 5.44
N ASP A 99 -8.68 -22.14 5.96
CA ASP A 99 -9.02 -20.87 5.30
C ASP A 99 -8.33 -20.76 3.94
N PHE A 100 -7.05 -21.16 3.87
CA PHE A 100 -6.25 -21.19 2.65
C PHE A 100 -6.76 -22.17 1.60
N LEU A 101 -7.15 -23.38 2.01
CA LEU A 101 -7.75 -24.38 1.12
C LEU A 101 -9.06 -23.86 0.52
N HIS A 102 -9.94 -23.35 1.37
CA HIS A 102 -11.24 -22.81 0.94
C HIS A 102 -11.11 -21.57 0.05
N ALA A 103 -10.12 -20.71 0.32
CA ALA A 103 -9.77 -19.56 -0.50
C ALA A 103 -9.52 -19.95 -1.96
N PHE A 104 -8.63 -20.91 -2.20
CA PHE A 104 -8.29 -21.38 -3.55
C PHE A 104 -9.45 -22.11 -4.23
N GLU A 105 -10.25 -22.88 -3.47
CA GLU A 105 -11.49 -23.48 -3.97
C GLU A 105 -12.47 -22.41 -4.47
N ARG A 106 -12.67 -21.30 -3.74
CA ARG A 106 -13.55 -20.20 -4.15
C ARG A 106 -13.06 -19.47 -5.40
N MET A 107 -11.74 -19.37 -5.58
CA MET A 107 -11.13 -18.81 -6.78
C MET A 107 -11.15 -19.79 -7.96
N ASN A 108 -11.69 -21.01 -7.76
CA ASN A 108 -11.72 -22.09 -8.75
C ASN A 108 -10.31 -22.50 -9.23
N ILE A 109 -9.29 -22.25 -8.39
CA ILE A 109 -7.91 -22.63 -8.63
C ILE A 109 -7.69 -24.00 -7.98
N LYS A 110 -7.59 -25.05 -8.81
CA LYS A 110 -7.26 -26.38 -8.31
C LYS A 110 -5.76 -26.47 -8.06
N MET A 111 -5.36 -26.51 -6.80
CA MET A 111 -3.98 -26.78 -6.41
C MET A 111 -3.84 -28.13 -5.72
N ASN A 112 -2.69 -28.78 -5.92
CA ASN A 112 -2.33 -29.99 -5.19
C ASN A 112 -2.16 -29.64 -3.69
N PRO A 113 -2.73 -30.42 -2.75
CA PRO A 113 -2.53 -30.24 -1.32
C PRO A 113 -1.07 -30.02 -0.88
N GLU A 114 -0.11 -30.67 -1.54
CA GLU A 114 1.32 -30.50 -1.26
C GLU A 114 1.83 -29.09 -1.62
N VAL A 115 1.32 -28.51 -2.71
CA VAL A 115 1.65 -27.15 -3.14
C VAL A 115 1.06 -26.14 -2.16
N ILE A 116 -0.16 -26.39 -1.67
CA ILE A 116 -0.81 -25.54 -0.66
C ILE A 116 -0.04 -25.59 0.67
N ASP A 117 0.40 -26.78 1.10
CA ASP A 117 1.22 -26.93 2.31
C ASP A 117 2.56 -26.18 2.19
N SER A 118 3.20 -26.26 1.03
CA SER A 118 4.44 -25.54 0.74
C SER A 118 4.22 -24.02 0.71
N ALA A 119 3.17 -23.55 0.03
CA ALA A 119 2.83 -22.13 -0.03
C ALA A 119 2.49 -21.57 1.35
N PHE A 120 1.71 -22.30 2.15
CA PHE A 120 1.38 -21.90 3.53
C PHE A 120 2.62 -21.79 4.39
N LYS A 121 3.56 -22.75 4.30
CA LYS A 121 4.84 -22.69 5.03
C LYS A 121 5.75 -21.53 4.59
N GLN A 122 5.67 -21.13 3.33
CA GLN A 122 6.41 -19.95 2.84
C GLN A 122 5.79 -18.64 3.33
N LEU A 123 4.47 -18.64 3.54
CA LEU A 123 3.74 -17.50 4.06
C LEU A 123 3.86 -17.37 5.57
N ASP A 124 3.86 -18.45 6.33
CA ASP A 124 4.03 -18.46 7.79
C ASP A 124 5.47 -18.12 8.20
N VAL A 125 5.85 -16.84 8.06
CA VAL A 125 7.23 -16.34 8.24
C VAL A 125 7.72 -16.51 9.67
N ASP A 126 6.85 -16.33 10.66
CA ASP A 126 7.19 -16.48 12.08
C ASP A 126 6.97 -17.90 12.63
N GLY A 127 6.32 -18.78 11.86
CA GLY A 127 6.19 -20.20 12.15
C GLY A 127 5.18 -20.50 13.25
N ASP A 128 4.24 -19.60 13.52
CA ASP A 128 3.23 -19.76 14.58
C ASP A 128 2.05 -20.66 14.15
N GLY A 129 2.08 -21.14 12.90
CA GLY A 129 1.05 -21.96 12.29
C GLY A 129 -0.11 -21.15 11.73
N ARG A 130 0.04 -19.83 11.60
CA ARG A 130 -0.97 -18.89 11.12
C ARG A 130 -0.31 -17.92 10.16
N VAL A 131 -1.09 -17.48 9.17
CA VAL A 131 -0.65 -16.40 8.28
C VAL A 131 -1.36 -15.13 8.75
N SER A 132 -0.62 -14.23 9.39
CA SER A 132 -1.12 -12.92 9.76
C SER A 132 -1.27 -12.03 8.52
N TYR A 133 -1.95 -10.89 8.66
CA TYR A 133 -1.98 -9.90 7.57
C TYR A 133 -0.58 -9.43 7.18
N ARG A 134 0.34 -9.32 8.14
CA ARG A 134 1.72 -8.89 7.87
C ARG A 134 2.44 -9.89 6.98
N ASP A 135 2.27 -11.18 7.27
CA ASP A 135 2.86 -12.27 6.49
C ASP A 135 2.32 -12.30 5.06
N PHE A 136 1.00 -12.13 4.94
CA PHE A 136 0.32 -12.04 3.66
C PHE A 136 0.76 -10.82 2.84
N ASP A 137 0.88 -9.65 3.47
CA ASP A 137 1.30 -8.39 2.83
C ASP A 137 2.77 -8.45 2.37
N ILE A 138 3.66 -9.04 3.16
CA ILE A 138 5.07 -9.25 2.76
C ILE A 138 5.11 -10.07 1.48
N MET A 139 4.38 -11.19 1.42
CA MET A 139 4.41 -12.07 0.25
C MET A 139 3.76 -11.45 -0.97
N MET A 140 2.58 -10.82 -0.84
CA MET A 140 1.91 -10.19 -1.98
C MET A 140 2.70 -9.03 -2.56
N ASN A 141 3.43 -8.28 -1.73
CA ASN A 141 4.37 -7.27 -2.22
C ASN A 141 5.59 -7.90 -2.91
N TYR A 142 6.11 -9.03 -2.40
CA TYR A 142 7.25 -9.72 -3.01
C TYR A 142 6.92 -10.32 -4.39
N VAL A 143 5.74 -10.90 -4.56
CA VAL A 143 5.27 -11.46 -5.85
C VAL A 143 5.01 -10.38 -6.89
N ALA A 144 4.69 -9.15 -6.46
CA ALA A 144 4.41 -8.04 -7.37
C ALA A 144 5.67 -7.33 -7.89
N ASP A 145 6.85 -7.63 -7.32
CA ASP A 145 8.15 -7.06 -7.70
C ASP A 145 8.99 -8.02 -8.60
N GLU A 146 8.49 -9.22 -8.91
CA GLU A 146 9.03 -10.15 -9.94
C GLU A 146 8.22 -10.10 -11.25
#